data_AF-A0A6P2DCY1-F1
#
_entry.id   AF-A0A6P2DCY1-F1
#
_cell.length_a   1.000
_cell.length_b   1.000
_cell.length_c   1.000
_cell.angle_alpha   90.00
_cell.angle_beta   90.00
_cell.angle_gamma   90.00
#
_symmetry.space_group_name_H-M   'P 1'
#
loop_
_entity.id
_entity.type
_entity.pdbx_description
1 polymer ?
#
loop_
_entity_poly.entity_id
_entity_poly.type
_entity_poly.pdbx_seq_one_letter_code
_entity_poly.pdbx_strand_id
1 'polypeptide(L)'
;MKDDVVAARAQAFTVTIDIYEFSKQPGDKQWVWYKTLQTVTNTVLTELGIEIAKDVEGSVFWSPGGDGGTISVIKGGAAVAMQFAVRTAAELNNKPDGTAPNKFDVRIGIDKGSVHIGLDLNGSPNVWGTAINNSHRIAAACDPGQVLASESFIEELRSQTHGMDAYIDRVYLDKKRSQKRLAKHGQFFGVVNVHHAGEKVGRPVSGDNSIHVADFEEPFNQMVASYRAYLQEAINAKVGIWTLLLSRKLFDMGALSKLELFDYVSRVSLHGEEHDANNPRDPFFSRFGSSELKDMMYEGRFRKLSAGSELCKIGDSGDELYILARGRLEIYDSHGLVATREPGSVVGEMALVEAGYLRLCENNPKRTARMAAKKDEDVTLFAVPYSAIRLAANSSNEILPALVRSYSEKQKENAVKESRCFGSLRKEEKIFIHSEGTLTGLWPASTKAITCTTECLVICCHGKVTVEGAKETATIRGQMGNVMQSVWVPNRAGIAQRVVIRTDVPSEVLLWHGPNWRDWLQSTPSRNLRAVFAEVCDGTV
;
A
#
# COMPACT_ATOMS: atom_id res chain seq x y z
N MET A 1 8.09 31.76 -1.43
CA MET A 1 7.42 31.76 -0.13
C MET A 1 6.85 30.36 0.08
N LYS A 2 7.60 29.52 0.80
CA LYS A 2 7.13 28.27 1.37
C LYS A 2 7.00 28.60 2.86
N ASP A 3 5.85 29.14 3.25
CA ASP A 3 5.59 29.27 4.67
C ASP A 3 4.95 27.95 5.12
N ASP A 4 5.61 27.34 6.10
CA ASP A 4 5.19 26.12 6.77
C ASP A 4 3.77 26.31 7.33
N VAL A 5 2.76 25.76 6.64
CA VAL A 5 1.43 25.58 7.21
C VAL A 5 1.56 24.46 8.24
N VAL A 6 1.81 24.83 9.49
CA VAL A 6 1.88 23.93 10.63
C VAL A 6 0.54 23.19 10.75
N ALA A 7 0.50 21.95 10.25
CA ALA A 7 -0.67 21.09 10.40
C ALA A 7 -0.67 20.46 11.79
N ALA A 8 -1.29 21.10 12.78
CA ALA A 8 -1.45 20.53 14.11
C ALA A 8 -2.34 19.28 14.03
N ARG A 9 -1.89 18.16 14.60
CA ARG A 9 -2.69 16.94 14.71
C ARG A 9 -3.55 17.01 15.97
N ALA A 10 -4.84 16.74 15.82
CA ALA A 10 -5.78 16.69 16.93
C ALA A 10 -6.75 15.52 16.77
N GLN A 11 -7.43 15.17 17.86
CA GLN A 11 -8.64 14.35 17.81
C GLN A 11 -9.85 15.28 17.71
N ALA A 12 -10.83 14.89 16.91
CA ALA A 12 -12.04 15.69 16.70
C ALA A 12 -13.29 14.82 16.77
N PHE A 13 -14.37 15.44 17.25
CA PHE A 13 -15.74 14.97 17.07
C PHE A 13 -16.33 15.68 15.87
N THR A 14 -16.68 14.94 14.83
CA THR A 14 -17.14 15.50 13.57
C THR A 14 -18.62 15.21 13.36
N VAL A 15 -19.39 16.26 13.04
CA VAL A 15 -20.80 16.18 12.69
C VAL A 15 -20.95 16.66 11.25
N THR A 16 -21.22 15.73 10.35
CA THR A 16 -21.48 16.04 8.94
C THR A 16 -22.96 16.14 8.69
N ILE A 17 -23.38 17.23 8.07
CA ILE A 17 -24.75 17.49 7.64
C ILE A 17 -24.76 17.49 6.11
N ASP A 18 -25.59 16.64 5.53
CA ASP A 18 -25.76 16.49 4.08
C ASP A 18 -27.23 16.73 3.73
N ILE A 19 -27.47 17.61 2.76
CA ILE A 19 -28.81 17.94 2.28
C ILE A 19 -29.21 16.90 1.22
N TYR A 20 -30.25 16.13 1.52
CA TYR A 20 -30.71 15.07 0.64
C TYR A 20 -31.17 15.62 -0.72
N GLU A 21 -30.66 15.02 -1.80
CA GLU A 21 -30.96 15.39 -3.19
C GLU A 21 -30.69 16.86 -3.57
N PHE A 22 -29.78 17.54 -2.86
CA PHE A 22 -29.39 18.93 -3.13
C PHE A 22 -29.08 19.19 -4.62
N SER A 23 -28.25 18.35 -5.22
CA SER A 23 -27.82 18.48 -6.62
C SER A 23 -28.93 18.24 -7.65
N LYS A 24 -30.06 17.64 -7.24
CA LYS A 24 -31.23 17.45 -8.11
C LYS A 24 -32.14 18.68 -8.13
N GLN A 25 -31.91 19.65 -7.26
CA GLN A 25 -32.72 20.87 -7.21
C GLN A 25 -32.23 21.95 -8.19
N PRO A 26 -33.11 22.82 -8.66
CA PRO A 26 -32.75 24.08 -9.33
C PRO A 26 -31.81 24.96 -8.48
N GLY A 27 -30.94 25.73 -9.14
CA GLY A 27 -29.89 26.50 -8.46
C GLY A 27 -30.39 27.58 -7.48
N ASP A 28 -31.54 28.18 -7.76
CA ASP A 28 -32.24 29.10 -6.86
C ASP A 28 -32.69 28.39 -5.57
N LYS A 29 -33.22 27.17 -5.67
CA LYS A 29 -33.57 26.35 -4.50
C LYS A 29 -32.33 25.89 -3.74
N GLN A 30 -31.28 25.46 -4.43
CA GLN A 30 -30.00 25.10 -3.80
C GLN A 30 -29.45 26.24 -2.93
N TRP A 31 -29.50 27.47 -3.43
CA TRP A 31 -29.07 28.66 -2.69
C TRP A 31 -29.91 28.90 -1.42
N VAL A 32 -31.24 28.80 -1.53
CA VAL A 32 -32.16 28.95 -0.39
C VAL A 32 -31.91 27.89 0.68
N TRP A 33 -31.69 26.63 0.28
CA TRP A 33 -31.40 25.53 1.20
C TRP A 33 -30.08 25.73 1.91
N TYR A 34 -29.02 26.09 1.18
CA TYR A 34 -27.73 26.38 1.77
C TYR A 34 -27.79 27.54 2.77
N LYS A 35 -28.51 28.63 2.45
CA LYS A 35 -28.72 29.76 3.36
C LYS A 35 -29.51 29.38 4.61
N THR A 36 -30.50 28.50 4.46
CA THR A 36 -31.27 27.98 5.59
C THR A 36 -30.40 27.14 6.50
N LEU A 37 -29.58 26.23 5.94
CA LEU A 37 -28.61 25.44 6.70
C LEU A 37 -27.65 26.36 7.46
N GLN A 38 -27.03 27.33 6.78
CA GLN A 38 -26.10 28.27 7.40
C GLN A 38 -26.76 29.05 8.57
N THR A 39 -28.01 29.47 8.40
CA THR A 39 -28.76 30.20 9.43
C THR A 39 -29.01 29.30 10.65
N VAL A 40 -29.52 28.09 10.44
CA VAL A 40 -29.79 27.14 11.53
C VAL A 40 -28.50 26.74 12.25
N THR A 41 -27.44 26.42 11.51
CA THR A 41 -26.13 26.09 12.09
C THR A 41 -25.62 27.22 12.97
N ASN A 42 -25.67 28.48 12.50
CA ASN A 42 -25.23 29.63 13.30
C ASN A 42 -26.09 29.83 14.56
N THR A 43 -27.41 29.67 14.46
CA THR A 43 -28.31 29.77 15.62
C THR A 43 -27.98 28.70 16.66
N VAL A 44 -27.87 27.43 16.25
CA VAL A 44 -27.58 26.32 17.17
C VAL A 44 -26.20 26.48 17.80
N LEU A 45 -25.18 26.90 17.04
CA LEU A 45 -23.85 27.18 17.59
C LEU A 45 -23.92 28.28 18.65
N THR A 46 -24.63 29.37 18.37
CA THR A 46 -24.81 30.50 19.31
C THR A 46 -25.49 30.06 20.60
N GLU A 47 -26.57 29.27 20.50
CA GLU A 47 -27.30 28.75 21.66
C GLU A 47 -26.47 27.79 22.52
N LEU A 48 -25.56 27.04 21.90
CA LEU A 48 -24.63 26.15 22.59
C LEU A 48 -23.39 26.90 23.14
N GLY A 49 -23.29 28.22 22.91
CA GLY A 49 -22.14 29.02 23.32
C GLY A 49 -20.86 28.65 22.57
N ILE A 50 -20.99 28.17 21.33
CA ILE A 50 -19.90 27.70 20.48
C ILE A 50 -19.57 28.77 19.45
N GLU A 51 -18.31 29.19 19.40
CA GLU A 51 -17.80 30.06 18.33
C GLU A 51 -16.97 29.26 17.32
N ILE A 52 -17.17 29.57 16.03
CA ILE A 52 -16.31 29.05 14.96
C ILE A 52 -14.93 29.70 15.09
N ALA A 53 -13.89 28.87 15.05
CA ALA A 53 -12.50 29.26 15.14
C ALA A 53 -12.13 30.31 14.09
N LYS A 54 -11.43 31.36 14.54
CA LYS A 54 -10.88 32.43 13.69
C LYS A 54 -9.39 32.22 13.38
N ASP A 55 -8.76 31.26 14.06
CA ASP A 55 -7.37 30.83 13.89
C ASP A 55 -7.25 29.30 14.04
N VAL A 56 -6.04 28.77 13.88
CA VAL A 56 -5.74 27.33 13.95
C VAL A 56 -5.73 26.76 15.38
N GLU A 57 -5.83 27.59 16.42
CA GLU A 57 -5.84 27.16 17.82
C GLU A 57 -7.27 27.00 18.40
N GLY A 58 -8.27 27.39 17.59
CA GLY A 58 -9.66 27.40 17.97
C GLY A 58 -10.26 26.02 18.31
N SER A 59 -11.45 26.08 18.91
CA SER A 59 -12.10 24.90 19.51
C SER A 59 -13.03 24.17 18.54
N VAL A 60 -13.64 24.87 17.60
CA VAL A 60 -14.64 24.33 16.67
C VAL A 60 -14.43 24.92 15.28
N PHE A 61 -14.45 24.07 14.26
CA PHE A 61 -14.24 24.47 12.87
C PHE A 61 -15.45 24.10 12.03
N TRP A 62 -15.82 24.98 11.10
CA TRP A 62 -16.82 24.72 10.08
C TRP A 62 -16.14 24.52 8.73
N SER A 63 -16.33 23.36 8.14
CA SER A 63 -15.85 23.02 6.80
C SER A 63 -17.06 22.95 5.85
N PRO A 64 -17.35 24.02 5.09
CA PRO A 64 -18.49 24.03 4.18
C PRO A 64 -18.30 23.01 3.04
N GLY A 65 -19.38 22.33 2.66
CA GLY A 65 -19.46 21.44 1.50
C GLY A 65 -20.44 21.99 0.45
N GLY A 66 -20.42 21.43 -0.76
CA GLY A 66 -21.33 21.86 -1.83
C GLY A 66 -22.81 21.60 -1.50
N ASP A 67 -23.09 20.44 -0.92
CA ASP A 67 -24.41 19.93 -0.53
C ASP A 67 -24.62 19.89 0.99
N GLY A 68 -23.81 20.63 1.77
CA GLY A 68 -23.88 20.63 3.22
C GLY A 68 -22.62 21.16 3.90
N GLY A 69 -22.15 20.47 4.93
CA GLY A 69 -20.87 20.78 5.59
C GLY A 69 -20.62 19.99 6.86
N THR A 70 -19.44 20.18 7.44
CA THR A 70 -19.00 19.46 8.63
C THR A 70 -18.58 20.42 9.74
N ILE A 71 -19.13 20.22 10.94
CA ILE A 71 -18.61 20.82 12.17
C ILE A 71 -17.59 19.85 12.79
N SER A 72 -16.41 20.35 13.11
CA SER A 72 -15.35 19.61 13.82
C SER A 72 -15.11 20.23 15.18
N VAL A 73 -15.46 19.52 16.25
CA VAL A 73 -15.22 19.93 17.64
C VAL A 73 -13.90 19.34 18.12
N ILE A 74 -12.90 20.21 18.32
CA ILE A 74 -11.57 19.87 18.83
C ILE A 74 -11.54 19.96 20.36
N LYS A 75 -12.12 21.03 20.92
CA LYS A 75 -12.25 21.27 22.36
C LYS A 75 -13.74 21.46 22.67
N GLY A 76 -14.34 20.59 23.49
CA GLY A 76 -15.78 20.62 23.79
C GLY A 76 -16.42 19.24 24.04
N GLY A 77 -15.73 18.16 23.67
CA GLY A 77 -16.18 16.79 23.97
C GLY A 77 -17.30 16.28 23.08
N ALA A 78 -17.62 15.00 23.23
CA ALA A 78 -18.63 14.29 22.44
C ALA A 78 -20.05 14.82 22.69
N ALA A 79 -20.34 15.26 23.92
CA ALA A 79 -21.66 15.77 24.29
C ALA A 79 -22.05 17.02 23.50
N VAL A 80 -21.10 17.92 23.26
CA VAL A 80 -21.32 19.13 22.46
C VAL A 80 -21.64 18.77 21.00
N ALA A 81 -20.88 17.84 20.42
CA ALA A 81 -21.15 17.35 19.07
C ALA A 81 -22.54 16.68 18.96
N MET A 82 -22.93 15.88 19.96
CA MET A 82 -24.24 15.24 20.01
C MET A 82 -25.38 16.27 20.09
N GLN A 83 -25.27 17.25 20.98
CA GLN A 83 -26.29 18.31 21.13
C GLN A 83 -26.42 19.15 19.85
N PHE A 84 -25.29 19.50 19.22
CA PHE A 84 -25.29 20.21 17.95
C PHE A 84 -26.00 19.41 16.86
N ALA A 85 -25.69 18.12 16.71
CA ALA A 85 -26.30 17.25 15.71
C ALA A 85 -27.83 17.15 15.90
N VAL A 86 -28.27 16.87 17.13
CA VAL A 86 -29.68 16.68 17.46
C VAL A 86 -30.49 17.95 17.28
N ARG A 87 -30.01 19.10 17.78
CA ARG A 87 -30.72 20.39 17.62
C ARG A 87 -30.78 20.84 16.17
N THR A 88 -29.68 20.67 15.43
CA THR A 88 -29.66 21.00 14.01
C THR A 88 -30.64 20.13 13.23
N ALA A 89 -30.69 18.83 13.52
CA ALA A 89 -31.69 17.93 12.95
C ALA A 89 -33.12 18.35 13.31
N ALA A 90 -33.37 18.76 14.56
CA ALA A 90 -34.68 19.24 15.01
C ALA A 90 -35.15 20.47 14.23
N GLU A 91 -34.30 21.49 14.13
CA GLU A 91 -34.63 22.75 13.46
C GLU A 91 -34.80 22.60 11.94
N LEU A 92 -34.06 21.68 11.31
CA LEU A 92 -34.16 21.43 9.87
C LEU A 92 -35.33 20.50 9.52
N ASN A 93 -35.57 19.45 10.31
CA ASN A 93 -36.57 18.44 10.01
C ASN A 93 -37.97 18.75 10.58
N ASN A 94 -38.12 19.54 11.65
CA ASN A 94 -39.42 19.81 12.31
C ASN A 94 -40.19 21.03 11.79
N LYS A 95 -39.79 21.67 10.68
CA LYS A 95 -40.59 22.77 10.12
C LYS A 95 -41.95 22.23 9.62
N PRO A 96 -43.09 22.75 10.09
CA PRO A 96 -44.39 22.10 9.97
C PRO A 96 -44.84 21.87 8.52
N ASP A 97 -45.48 20.72 8.31
CA ASP A 97 -46.09 20.28 7.06
C ASP A 97 -47.11 21.28 6.50
N GLY A 98 -47.16 21.36 5.17
CA GLY A 98 -48.40 21.72 4.47
C GLY A 98 -48.23 22.47 3.16
N THR A 99 -47.39 23.51 3.07
CA THR A 99 -47.41 24.41 1.89
C THR A 99 -46.11 25.19 1.65
N ALA A 100 -45.04 25.01 2.44
CA ALA A 100 -43.84 25.83 2.29
C ALA A 100 -42.90 25.30 1.18
N PRO A 101 -42.45 26.15 0.22
CA PRO A 101 -41.57 25.76 -0.88
C PRO A 101 -40.12 25.36 -0.48
N ASN A 102 -39.82 25.25 0.82
CA ASN A 102 -38.46 25.21 1.39
C ASN A 102 -38.18 24.01 2.33
N LYS A 103 -39.00 22.96 2.35
CA LYS A 103 -38.68 21.74 3.13
C LYS A 103 -37.58 20.94 2.41
N PHE A 104 -36.49 20.64 3.12
CA PHE A 104 -35.44 19.71 2.68
C PHE A 104 -35.04 18.81 3.84
N ASP A 105 -34.87 17.52 3.54
CA ASP A 105 -34.41 16.55 4.53
C ASP A 105 -32.88 16.59 4.61
N VAL A 106 -32.36 16.44 5.82
CA VAL A 106 -30.92 16.27 6.04
C VAL A 106 -30.58 14.88 6.53
N ARG A 107 -29.38 14.44 6.15
CA ARG A 107 -28.70 13.23 6.62
C ARG A 107 -27.55 13.65 7.50
N ILE A 108 -27.45 13.13 8.72
CA ILE A 108 -26.38 13.53 9.65
C ILE A 108 -25.55 12.33 10.08
N GLY A 109 -24.25 12.42 9.85
CA GLY A 109 -23.27 11.43 10.28
C GLY A 109 -22.35 11.99 11.35
N ILE A 110 -22.17 11.25 12.44
CA ILE A 110 -21.31 11.63 13.57
C ILE A 110 -20.18 10.62 13.72
N ASP A 111 -18.94 11.09 13.81
CA ASP A 111 -17.77 10.25 14.08
C ASP A 111 -16.74 10.92 15.00
N LYS A 112 -15.86 10.11 15.58
CA LYS A 112 -14.66 10.51 16.32
C LYS A 112 -13.42 9.98 15.60
N GLY A 113 -12.44 10.85 15.36
CA GLY A 113 -11.18 10.41 14.73
C GLY A 113 -10.09 11.45 14.74
N SER A 114 -9.02 11.17 14.00
CA SER A 114 -7.88 12.09 13.86
C SER A 114 -8.11 13.10 12.75
N VAL A 115 -7.68 14.34 13.01
CA VAL A 115 -7.70 15.44 12.05
C VAL A 115 -6.39 16.21 12.07
N HIS A 116 -6.17 16.92 10.97
CA HIS A 116 -5.17 17.96 10.81
C HIS A 116 -5.87 19.31 10.75
N ILE A 117 -5.32 20.28 11.48
CA ILE A 117 -5.80 21.67 11.51
C ILE A 117 -4.74 22.53 10.84
N GLY A 118 -5.14 23.38 9.90
CA GLY A 118 -4.24 24.32 9.24
C GLY A 118 -5.00 25.39 8.46
N LEU A 119 -4.30 26.16 7.65
CA LEU A 119 -4.90 27.18 6.80
C LEU A 119 -5.25 26.58 5.43
N ASP A 120 -6.41 26.95 4.90
CA ASP A 120 -6.81 26.64 3.53
C ASP A 120 -6.12 27.58 2.51
N LEU A 121 -6.45 27.40 1.22
CA LEU A 121 -5.89 28.22 0.13
C LEU A 121 -6.24 29.72 0.24
N ASN A 122 -7.26 30.07 1.01
CA ASN A 122 -7.70 31.45 1.25
C ASN A 122 -7.13 32.01 2.57
N GLY A 123 -6.24 31.27 3.24
CA GLY A 123 -5.69 31.67 4.54
C GLY A 123 -6.67 31.54 5.70
N SER A 124 -7.79 30.82 5.52
CA SER A 124 -8.79 30.59 6.57
C SER A 124 -8.51 29.29 7.32
N PRO A 125 -8.74 29.20 8.64
CA PRO A 125 -8.56 27.97 9.39
C PRO A 125 -9.52 26.88 8.89
N ASN A 126 -9.00 25.67 8.68
CA ASN A 126 -9.77 24.53 8.20
C ASN A 126 -9.21 23.22 8.76
N VAL A 127 -10.00 22.15 8.60
CA VAL A 127 -9.72 20.82 9.14
C VAL A 127 -9.88 19.77 8.06
N TRP A 128 -8.97 18.80 8.00
CA TRP A 128 -9.07 17.64 7.13
C TRP A 128 -8.55 16.39 7.85
N GLY A 129 -9.12 15.22 7.58
CA GLY A 129 -8.68 14.00 8.25
C GLY A 129 -9.64 12.84 8.14
N THR A 130 -9.28 11.76 8.85
CA THR A 130 -10.06 10.52 8.83
C THR A 130 -11.44 10.70 9.44
N ALA A 131 -11.55 11.52 10.51
CA ALA A 131 -12.83 11.80 11.18
C ALA A 131 -13.86 12.42 10.22
N ILE A 132 -13.45 13.44 9.44
CA ILE A 132 -14.31 14.10 8.46
C ILE A 132 -14.73 13.11 7.37
N ASN A 133 -13.77 12.34 6.84
CA ASN A 133 -14.08 11.34 5.81
C ASN A 133 -15.05 10.26 6.30
N ASN A 134 -14.91 9.82 7.55
CA ASN A 134 -15.76 8.80 8.15
C ASN A 134 -17.16 9.35 8.45
N SER A 135 -17.30 10.55 9.02
CA SER A 135 -18.61 11.15 9.28
C SER A 135 -19.38 11.43 7.98
N HIS A 136 -18.70 11.82 6.89
CA HIS A 136 -19.28 11.89 5.54
C HIS A 136 -19.78 10.52 5.05
N ARG A 137 -18.97 9.47 5.26
CA ARG A 137 -19.33 8.09 4.91
C ARG A 137 -20.55 7.59 5.67
N ILE A 138 -20.66 7.94 6.95
CA ILE A 138 -21.81 7.62 7.80
C ILE A 138 -23.04 8.41 7.36
N ALA A 139 -22.91 9.72 7.09
CA ALA A 139 -24.01 10.54 6.58
C ALA A 139 -24.56 10.00 5.24
N ALA A 140 -23.66 9.53 4.36
CA ALA A 140 -24.06 8.91 3.09
C ALA A 140 -24.82 7.57 3.25
N ALA A 141 -24.70 6.92 4.41
CA ALA A 141 -25.42 5.69 4.74
C ALA A 141 -26.76 5.96 5.48
N CYS A 142 -27.09 7.22 5.77
CA CYS A 142 -28.34 7.62 6.39
C CYS A 142 -29.49 7.68 5.37
N ASP A 143 -30.69 7.33 5.83
CA ASP A 143 -31.94 7.70 5.18
C ASP A 143 -32.24 9.20 5.35
N PRO A 144 -33.11 9.81 4.51
CA PRO A 144 -33.55 11.19 4.69
C PRO A 144 -34.14 11.41 6.10
N GLY A 145 -33.66 12.46 6.79
CA GLY A 145 -34.08 12.81 8.15
C GLY A 145 -33.34 12.06 9.26
N GLN A 146 -32.49 11.09 8.92
CA GLN A 146 -31.82 10.22 9.88
C GLN A 146 -30.51 10.81 10.41
N VAL A 147 -30.21 10.49 11.68
CA VAL A 147 -28.91 10.77 12.32
C VAL A 147 -28.26 9.45 12.73
N LEU A 148 -27.05 9.18 12.23
CA LEU A 148 -26.25 8.02 12.60
C LEU A 148 -24.94 8.47 13.26
N ALA A 149 -24.56 7.80 14.34
CA ALA A 149 -23.27 8.00 15.02
C ALA A 149 -22.44 6.72 15.01
N SER A 150 -21.12 6.83 14.88
CA SER A 150 -20.22 5.68 14.99
C SER A 150 -20.19 5.11 16.41
N GLU A 151 -19.89 3.81 16.51
CA GLU A 151 -19.72 3.12 17.80
C GLU A 151 -18.61 3.75 18.64
N SER A 152 -17.49 4.12 18.03
CA SER A 152 -16.37 4.81 18.71
C SER A 152 -16.78 6.18 19.27
N PHE A 153 -17.68 6.90 18.59
CA PHE A 153 -18.25 8.14 19.11
C PHE A 153 -19.14 7.88 20.31
N ILE A 154 -20.01 6.86 20.26
CA ILE A 154 -20.93 6.52 21.35
C ILE A 154 -20.17 6.03 22.59
N GLU A 155 -19.14 5.23 22.42
CA GLU A 155 -18.25 4.79 23.51
C GLU A 155 -17.61 5.99 24.21
N GLU A 156 -17.08 6.94 23.43
CA GLU A 156 -16.49 8.16 23.99
C GLU A 156 -17.54 9.02 24.69
N LEU A 157 -18.73 9.19 24.10
CA LEU A 157 -19.82 9.94 24.72
C LEU A 157 -20.18 9.38 26.09
N ARG A 158 -20.39 8.06 26.19
CA ARG A 158 -20.66 7.37 27.46
C ARG A 158 -19.54 7.60 28.47
N SER A 159 -18.29 7.45 28.02
CA SER A 159 -17.11 7.66 28.88
C SER A 159 -17.02 9.08 29.43
N GLN A 160 -17.44 10.11 28.68
CA GLN A 160 -17.37 11.50 29.13
C GLN A 160 -18.52 11.86 30.08
N THR A 161 -19.64 11.14 30.04
CA THR A 161 -20.87 11.47 30.76
C THR A 161 -21.13 10.63 32.02
N HIS A 162 -20.14 9.86 32.50
CA HIS A 162 -20.10 9.09 33.75
C HIS A 162 -21.43 8.97 34.52
N GLY A 163 -22.17 7.88 34.32
CA GLY A 163 -23.42 7.60 35.05
C GLY A 163 -24.71 8.08 34.37
N MET A 164 -24.61 8.76 33.23
CA MET A 164 -25.76 9.14 32.40
C MET A 164 -26.10 8.12 31.29
N ASP A 165 -25.49 6.94 31.26
CA ASP A 165 -25.70 5.94 30.19
C ASP A 165 -27.18 5.60 29.99
N ALA A 166 -27.91 5.38 31.09
CA ALA A 166 -29.34 5.10 31.05
C ALA A 166 -30.20 6.30 30.59
N TYR A 167 -29.66 7.52 30.67
CA TYR A 167 -30.28 8.72 30.11
C TYR A 167 -29.94 8.87 28.63
N ILE A 168 -28.68 8.64 28.23
CA ILE A 168 -28.24 8.70 26.83
C ILE A 168 -28.93 7.63 26.00
N ASP A 169 -28.98 6.39 26.50
CA ASP A 169 -29.66 5.29 25.83
C ASP A 169 -31.17 5.51 25.73
N ARG A 170 -31.77 6.29 26.64
CA ARG A 170 -33.21 6.57 26.63
C ARG A 170 -33.57 7.77 25.77
N VAL A 171 -32.75 8.81 25.84
CA VAL A 171 -33.02 10.10 25.21
C VAL A 171 -32.45 10.14 23.81
N TYR A 172 -31.27 9.56 23.60
CA TYR A 172 -30.51 9.71 22.37
C TYR A 172 -30.43 8.47 21.49
N LEU A 173 -30.52 7.23 21.99
CA LEU A 173 -30.22 6.04 21.18
C LEU A 173 -31.39 5.06 21.04
N ASP A 174 -31.58 4.49 19.85
CA ASP A 174 -32.50 3.36 19.69
C ASP A 174 -31.96 2.15 20.47
N LYS A 175 -32.81 1.39 21.16
CA LYS A 175 -32.45 0.26 22.05
C LYS A 175 -31.78 -0.93 21.32
N LYS A 176 -31.58 -0.83 20.01
CA LYS A 176 -30.91 -1.85 19.19
C LYS A 176 -29.39 -1.67 19.31
N ARG A 177 -28.66 -2.79 19.45
CA ARG A 177 -27.18 -2.82 19.42
C ARG A 177 -26.64 -2.13 18.17
N SER A 178 -25.37 -1.69 18.24
CA SER A 178 -24.63 -1.17 17.09
C SER A 178 -24.81 -2.07 15.87
N GLN A 179 -25.11 -1.46 14.73
CA GLN A 179 -25.30 -2.16 13.46
C GLN A 179 -24.12 -1.88 12.55
N LYS A 180 -23.61 -2.90 11.85
CA LYS A 180 -22.56 -2.70 10.85
C LYS A 180 -23.17 -2.15 9.56
N ARG A 181 -22.70 -1.00 9.10
CA ARG A 181 -23.07 -0.38 7.81
C ARG A 181 -21.89 -0.37 6.86
N LEU A 182 -22.13 -0.79 5.63
CA LEU A 182 -21.20 -0.58 4.53
C LEU A 182 -21.36 0.86 4.02
N ALA A 183 -20.32 1.67 4.15
CA ALA A 183 -20.29 3.00 3.59
C ALA A 183 -19.62 3.01 2.20
N LYS A 184 -19.64 4.19 1.55
CA LYS A 184 -18.92 4.42 0.29
C LYS A 184 -17.48 3.92 0.36
N HIS A 185 -17.02 3.31 -0.73
CA HIS A 185 -15.69 2.67 -0.89
C HIS A 185 -15.45 1.37 -0.12
N GLY A 186 -16.49 0.74 0.41
CA GLY A 186 -16.42 -0.63 0.93
C GLY A 186 -15.88 -0.74 2.37
N GLN A 187 -15.97 0.35 3.15
CA GLN A 187 -15.58 0.35 4.56
C GLN A 187 -16.80 0.09 5.45
N PHE A 188 -16.62 -0.75 6.47
CA PHE A 188 -17.65 -1.02 7.48
C PHE A 188 -17.52 -0.09 8.68
N PHE A 189 -18.65 0.39 9.17
CA PHE A 189 -18.76 1.14 10.42
C PHE A 189 -19.79 0.48 11.33
N GLY A 190 -19.45 0.26 12.59
CA GLY A 190 -20.47 0.07 13.63
C GLY A 190 -21.15 1.41 13.85
N VAL A 191 -22.47 1.49 13.66
CA VAL A 191 -23.23 2.72 13.83
C VAL A 191 -24.47 2.50 14.71
N VAL A 192 -24.91 3.58 15.35
CA VAL A 192 -26.10 3.63 16.20
C VAL A 192 -26.99 4.77 15.70
N ASN A 193 -28.30 4.50 15.64
CA ASN A 193 -29.27 5.55 15.31
C ASN A 193 -29.41 6.51 16.50
N VAL A 194 -29.25 7.79 16.21
CA VAL A 194 -29.47 8.87 17.17
C VAL A 194 -30.87 9.43 16.94
N HIS A 195 -31.63 9.56 18.02
CA HIS A 195 -32.96 10.19 18.05
C HIS A 195 -33.04 11.12 19.27
N HIS A 196 -34.10 11.92 19.41
CA HIS A 196 -34.35 12.67 20.66
C HIS A 196 -35.74 12.31 21.19
N ALA A 197 -35.80 11.73 22.39
CA ALA A 197 -37.06 11.27 22.99
C ALA A 197 -38.06 12.44 23.13
N GLY A 198 -39.18 12.36 22.40
CA GLY A 198 -40.23 13.37 22.39
C GLY A 198 -40.30 14.23 21.12
N GLU A 199 -39.30 14.14 20.22
CA GLU A 199 -39.25 14.89 18.97
C GLU A 199 -39.13 13.95 17.75
N LYS A 200 -39.55 14.40 16.55
CA LYS A 200 -39.32 13.64 15.29
C LYS A 200 -37.86 13.75 14.80
N VAL A 201 -36.91 13.79 15.73
CA VAL A 201 -35.48 13.96 15.41
C VAL A 201 -34.82 12.62 15.14
N GLY A 202 -34.08 12.55 14.03
CA GLY A 202 -33.26 11.38 13.68
C GLY A 202 -34.05 10.11 13.38
N ARG A 203 -35.35 10.25 13.08
CA ARG A 203 -36.17 9.17 12.54
C ARG A 203 -36.24 9.30 11.02
N PRO A 204 -36.06 8.21 10.27
CA PRO A 204 -36.21 8.26 8.81
C PRO A 204 -37.64 8.64 8.42
N VAL A 205 -37.79 9.34 7.30
CA VAL A 205 -39.09 9.78 6.76
C VAL A 205 -40.04 8.60 6.49
N SER A 206 -39.52 7.38 6.27
CA SER A 206 -40.32 6.17 6.07
C SER A 206 -41.18 5.78 7.28
N GLY A 207 -40.95 6.35 8.47
CA GLY A 207 -41.66 6.04 9.70
C GLY A 207 -41.32 4.67 10.28
N ASP A 208 -40.51 3.87 9.57
CA ASP A 208 -39.96 2.62 10.04
C ASP A 208 -38.67 2.92 10.83
N ASN A 209 -38.69 2.64 12.14
CA ASN A 209 -37.45 2.64 12.94
C ASN A 209 -36.57 1.42 12.61
N SER A 210 -37.00 0.53 11.71
CA SER A 210 -36.08 -0.35 11.00
C SER A 210 -35.27 0.52 10.05
N ILE A 211 -33.99 0.66 10.37
CA ILE A 211 -33.05 1.38 9.55
C ILE A 211 -33.03 0.67 8.18
N HIS A 212 -33.62 1.27 7.15
CA HIS A 212 -33.63 0.70 5.81
C HIS A 212 -32.18 0.68 5.32
N VAL A 213 -31.55 -0.49 5.42
CA VAL A 213 -30.38 -0.78 4.62
C VAL A 213 -30.88 -0.64 3.19
N ALA A 214 -30.36 0.32 2.42
CA ALA A 214 -30.14 0.01 1.01
C ALA A 214 -29.44 -1.35 1.03
N ASP A 215 -30.10 -2.39 0.53
CA ASP A 215 -29.79 -3.79 0.81
C ASP A 215 -28.43 -4.14 0.19
N PHE A 216 -27.35 -3.71 0.85
CA PHE A 216 -25.96 -3.98 0.49
C PHE A 216 -25.52 -5.32 1.05
N GLU A 217 -26.32 -5.96 1.90
CA GLU A 217 -26.03 -7.31 2.40
C GLU A 217 -26.01 -8.31 1.25
N GLU A 218 -27.01 -8.29 0.37
CA GLU A 218 -27.03 -9.22 -0.77
C GLU A 218 -25.84 -9.00 -1.73
N PRO A 219 -25.58 -7.79 -2.27
CA PRO A 219 -24.39 -7.52 -3.08
C PRO A 219 -23.06 -7.81 -2.35
N PHE A 220 -22.97 -7.54 -1.05
CA PHE A 220 -21.79 -7.86 -0.26
C PHE A 220 -21.60 -9.37 -0.11
N ASN A 221 -22.66 -10.11 0.20
CA ASN A 221 -22.65 -11.56 0.31
C ASN A 221 -22.29 -12.19 -1.05
N GLN A 222 -22.80 -11.66 -2.16
CA GLN A 222 -22.41 -12.07 -3.52
C GLN A 222 -20.92 -11.78 -3.79
N MET A 223 -20.40 -10.63 -3.37
CA MET A 223 -18.98 -10.30 -3.49
C MET A 223 -18.10 -11.23 -2.64
N VAL A 224 -18.46 -11.48 -1.39
CA VAL A 224 -17.78 -12.42 -0.48
C VAL A 224 -17.80 -13.83 -1.07
N ALA A 225 -18.96 -14.29 -1.57
CA ALA A 225 -19.10 -15.59 -2.23
C ALA A 225 -18.19 -15.68 -3.47
N SER A 226 -18.12 -14.63 -4.28
CA SER A 226 -17.24 -14.57 -5.45
C SER A 226 -15.76 -14.67 -5.05
N TYR A 227 -15.32 -13.91 -4.03
CA TYR A 227 -13.95 -14.00 -3.53
C TYR A 227 -13.62 -15.36 -2.92
N ARG A 228 -14.58 -16.02 -2.24
CA ARG A 228 -14.41 -17.39 -1.74
C ARG A 228 -14.28 -18.40 -2.89
N ALA A 229 -15.06 -18.25 -3.96
CA ALA A 229 -14.95 -19.07 -5.15
C ALA A 229 -13.56 -18.90 -5.81
N TYR A 230 -13.11 -17.67 -6.02
CA TYR A 230 -11.76 -17.39 -6.54
C TYR A 230 -10.64 -17.91 -5.63
N LEU A 231 -10.81 -17.82 -4.31
CA LEU A 231 -9.84 -18.36 -3.36
C LEU A 231 -9.75 -19.89 -3.51
N GLN A 232 -10.89 -20.58 -3.64
CA GLN A 232 -10.90 -22.02 -3.84
C GLN A 232 -10.28 -22.41 -5.19
N GLU A 233 -10.54 -21.65 -6.25
CA GLU A 233 -9.91 -21.84 -7.55
C GLU A 233 -8.39 -21.67 -7.48
N ALA A 234 -7.91 -20.60 -6.83
CA ALA A 234 -6.48 -20.36 -6.63
C ALA A 234 -5.80 -21.48 -5.83
N ILE A 235 -6.46 -22.01 -4.79
CA ILE A 235 -5.99 -23.16 -4.02
C ILE A 235 -5.89 -24.41 -4.91
N ASN A 236 -6.93 -24.70 -5.69
CA ASN A 236 -6.97 -25.86 -6.58
C ASN A 236 -5.91 -25.77 -7.68
N ALA A 237 -5.69 -24.58 -8.22
CA ALA A 237 -4.66 -24.28 -9.20
C ALA A 237 -3.25 -24.14 -8.58
N LYS A 238 -3.14 -24.27 -7.25
CA LYS A 238 -1.90 -24.12 -6.47
C LYS A 238 -1.19 -22.78 -6.68
N VAL A 239 -1.94 -21.70 -6.94
CA VAL A 239 -1.37 -20.36 -7.19
C VAL A 239 -1.23 -19.60 -5.87
N GLY A 240 -0.12 -19.84 -5.18
CA GLY A 240 0.09 -19.37 -3.80
C GLY A 240 -0.12 -17.87 -3.58
N ILE A 241 0.32 -17.03 -4.51
CA ILE A 241 0.19 -15.57 -4.36
C ILE A 241 -1.27 -15.10 -4.35
N TRP A 242 -2.12 -15.69 -5.17
CA TRP A 242 -3.55 -15.38 -5.18
C TRP A 242 -4.25 -15.92 -3.95
N THR A 243 -3.85 -17.10 -3.46
CA THR A 243 -4.34 -17.62 -2.18
C THR A 243 -4.06 -16.65 -1.04
N LEU A 244 -2.85 -16.07 -0.97
CA LEU A 244 -2.50 -15.05 0.02
C LEU A 244 -3.34 -13.78 -0.14
N LEU A 245 -3.41 -13.21 -1.34
CA LEU A 245 -4.14 -11.96 -1.60
C LEU A 245 -5.64 -12.09 -1.33
N LEU A 246 -6.27 -13.16 -1.81
CA LEU A 246 -7.72 -13.38 -1.68
C LEU A 246 -8.11 -13.70 -0.23
N SER A 247 -7.34 -14.54 0.47
CA SER A 247 -7.57 -14.82 1.89
C SER A 247 -7.42 -13.56 2.74
N ARG A 248 -6.38 -12.74 2.51
CA ARG A 248 -6.26 -11.47 3.22
C ARG A 248 -7.38 -10.49 2.88
N LYS A 249 -7.82 -10.42 1.62
CA LYS A 249 -8.95 -9.58 1.23
C LYS A 249 -10.24 -9.98 1.94
N LEU A 250 -10.52 -11.28 2.02
CA LEU A 250 -11.67 -11.82 2.76
C LEU A 250 -11.56 -11.54 4.27
N PHE A 251 -10.36 -11.65 4.83
CA PHE A 251 -10.11 -11.27 6.22
C PHE A 251 -10.37 -9.78 6.49
N ASP A 252 -9.89 -8.88 5.62
CA ASP A 252 -10.14 -7.43 5.74
C ASP A 252 -11.63 -7.07 5.66
N MET A 253 -12.42 -7.87 4.94
CA MET A 253 -13.87 -7.71 4.86
C MET A 253 -14.61 -8.33 6.06
N GLY A 254 -13.91 -8.93 7.01
CA GLY A 254 -14.49 -9.64 8.15
C GLY A 254 -15.15 -10.97 7.76
N ALA A 255 -14.89 -11.48 6.55
CA ALA A 255 -15.46 -12.72 6.06
C ALA A 255 -14.65 -13.96 6.48
N LEU A 256 -13.42 -13.79 6.98
CA LEU A 256 -12.61 -14.85 7.57
C LEU A 256 -12.20 -14.50 8.99
N SER A 257 -12.15 -15.51 9.85
CA SER A 257 -11.49 -15.44 11.15
C SER A 257 -9.97 -15.45 11.02
N LYS A 258 -9.27 -15.08 12.10
CA LYS A 258 -7.81 -15.17 12.20
C LYS A 258 -7.29 -16.60 11.98
N LEU A 259 -8.05 -17.60 12.43
CA LEU A 259 -7.70 -19.01 12.31
C LEU A 259 -7.83 -19.48 10.85
N GLU A 260 -8.92 -19.11 10.18
CA GLU A 260 -9.10 -19.44 8.75
C GLU A 260 -8.04 -18.77 7.88
N LEU A 261 -7.72 -17.49 8.13
CA LEU A 261 -6.62 -16.82 7.43
C LEU A 261 -5.31 -17.60 7.59
N PHE A 262 -5.01 -18.02 8.82
CA PHE A 262 -3.78 -18.76 9.10
C PHE A 262 -3.76 -20.13 8.42
N ASP A 263 -4.89 -20.84 8.34
CA ASP A 263 -5.00 -22.10 7.60
C ASP A 263 -4.67 -21.89 6.12
N TYR A 264 -5.25 -20.87 5.47
CA TYR A 264 -4.94 -20.57 4.07
C TYR A 264 -3.48 -20.18 3.84
N VAL A 265 -2.90 -19.37 4.72
CA VAL A 265 -1.48 -18.99 4.65
C VAL A 265 -0.57 -20.22 4.80
N SER A 266 -0.93 -21.14 5.70
CA SER A 266 -0.14 -22.36 5.95
C SER A 266 -0.10 -23.29 4.74
N ARG A 267 -1.14 -23.29 3.90
CA ARG A 267 -1.16 -24.06 2.64
C ARG A 267 -0.20 -23.51 1.57
N VAL A 268 0.23 -22.25 1.70
CA VAL A 268 1.19 -21.62 0.77
C VAL A 268 2.64 -21.83 1.20
N SER A 269 2.90 -21.87 2.52
CA SER A 269 4.21 -22.19 3.10
C SER A 269 4.70 -23.59 2.69
N LEU A 270 5.96 -23.74 2.26
CA LEU A 270 6.53 -25.03 1.85
C LEU A 270 7.42 -25.71 2.88
N HIS A 271 7.61 -25.23 4.12
CA HIS A 271 8.64 -25.76 5.05
C HIS A 271 9.05 -27.24 4.81
N GLY A 272 10.16 -27.44 4.08
CA GLY A 272 10.74 -28.76 3.82
C GLY A 272 10.16 -29.61 2.67
N GLU A 273 9.15 -29.18 1.92
CA GLU A 273 8.65 -29.91 0.75
C GLU A 273 9.51 -29.63 -0.50
N GLU A 274 9.94 -30.70 -1.18
CA GLU A 274 10.71 -30.59 -2.43
C GLU A 274 9.90 -29.86 -3.51
N HIS A 275 10.65 -29.18 -4.39
CA HIS A 275 10.12 -28.40 -5.50
C HIS A 275 9.41 -29.33 -6.51
N ASP A 276 8.11 -29.59 -6.31
CA ASP A 276 7.29 -30.31 -7.30
C ASP A 276 7.09 -29.40 -8.53
N ALA A 277 7.47 -29.90 -9.71
CA ALA A 277 7.26 -29.21 -10.99
C ALA A 277 5.78 -28.89 -11.26
N ASN A 278 4.85 -29.57 -10.58
CA ASN A 278 3.40 -29.34 -10.63
C ASN A 278 2.87 -28.43 -9.50
N ASN A 279 3.75 -27.70 -8.80
CA ASN A 279 3.41 -26.80 -7.71
C ASN A 279 3.85 -25.37 -8.07
N PRO A 280 3.05 -24.64 -8.89
CA PRO A 280 3.33 -23.27 -9.33
C PRO A 280 3.15 -22.27 -8.18
N ARG A 281 3.93 -22.42 -7.10
CA ARG A 281 4.05 -21.43 -6.03
C ARG A 281 4.98 -20.32 -6.50
N ASP A 282 4.71 -19.13 -6.01
CA ASP A 282 5.56 -17.98 -6.28
C ASP A 282 6.98 -18.24 -5.70
N PRO A 283 8.06 -18.13 -6.52
CA PRO A 283 9.42 -18.45 -6.09
C PRO A 283 9.89 -17.65 -4.86
N PHE A 284 9.30 -16.47 -4.62
CA PHE A 284 9.63 -15.63 -3.50
C PHE A 284 8.99 -16.15 -2.21
N PHE A 285 7.66 -16.28 -2.17
CA PHE A 285 6.94 -16.64 -0.93
C PHE A 285 7.00 -18.12 -0.57
N SER A 286 7.26 -18.99 -1.54
CA SER A 286 7.31 -20.43 -1.34
C SER A 286 8.32 -20.87 -0.27
N ARG A 287 9.38 -20.09 -0.01
CA ARG A 287 10.41 -20.41 1.00
C ARG A 287 10.10 -19.91 2.41
N PHE A 288 9.05 -19.13 2.57
CA PHE A 288 8.68 -18.58 3.86
C PHE A 288 7.86 -19.63 4.63
N GLY A 289 8.12 -19.73 5.94
CA GLY A 289 7.31 -20.54 6.82
C GLY A 289 5.92 -19.95 7.04
N SER A 290 5.02 -20.76 7.58
CA SER A 290 3.62 -20.37 7.77
C SER A 290 3.48 -19.27 8.82
N SER A 291 4.34 -19.24 9.85
CA SER A 291 4.33 -18.20 10.86
C SER A 291 4.82 -16.87 10.28
N GLU A 292 5.88 -16.89 9.49
CA GLU A 292 6.48 -15.70 8.88
C GLU A 292 5.56 -15.09 7.84
N LEU A 293 4.97 -15.92 6.96
CA LEU A 293 3.96 -15.45 6.01
C LEU A 293 2.75 -14.87 6.73
N LYS A 294 2.31 -15.51 7.82
CA LYS A 294 1.16 -15.04 8.60
C LYS A 294 1.41 -13.63 9.13
N ASP A 295 2.57 -13.38 9.71
CA ASP A 295 2.90 -12.07 10.27
C ASP A 295 3.00 -11.00 9.17
N MET A 296 3.61 -11.34 8.03
CA MET A 296 3.64 -10.47 6.85
C MET A 296 2.23 -10.15 6.31
N MET A 297 1.36 -11.16 6.25
CA MET A 297 -0.02 -10.98 5.80
C MET A 297 -0.83 -10.17 6.81
N TYR A 298 -0.53 -10.23 8.11
CA TYR A 298 -1.22 -9.44 9.13
C TYR A 298 -0.89 -7.94 9.04
N GLU A 299 0.38 -7.62 8.85
CA GLU A 299 0.87 -6.24 8.75
C GLU A 299 0.64 -5.62 7.37
N GLY A 300 0.43 -6.45 6.35
CA GLY A 300 0.19 -5.98 4.99
C GLY A 300 -1.19 -5.35 4.78
N ARG A 301 -1.28 -4.43 3.81
CA ARG A 301 -2.49 -3.67 3.49
C ARG A 301 -2.69 -3.47 2.00
N PHE A 302 -3.94 -3.45 1.56
CA PHE A 302 -4.27 -3.05 0.19
C PHE A 302 -4.13 -1.54 -0.01
N ARG A 303 -3.42 -1.15 -1.07
CA ARG A 303 -3.24 0.24 -1.53
C ARG A 303 -3.76 0.37 -2.95
N LYS A 304 -4.47 1.45 -3.24
CA LYS A 304 -4.92 1.79 -4.60
C LYS A 304 -4.08 2.93 -5.14
N LEU A 305 -3.77 2.86 -6.43
CA LEU A 305 -3.14 3.92 -7.22
C LEU A 305 -4.07 4.23 -8.38
N SER A 306 -4.35 5.51 -8.58
CA SER A 306 -5.06 5.96 -9.77
C SER A 306 -4.19 5.80 -11.02
N ALA A 307 -4.81 5.62 -12.17
CA ALA A 307 -4.14 5.58 -13.45
C ALA A 307 -3.11 6.73 -13.61
N GLY A 308 -1.89 6.39 -14.05
CA GLY A 308 -0.78 7.33 -14.22
C GLY A 308 -0.12 7.85 -12.94
N SER A 309 -0.64 7.53 -11.75
CA SER A 309 -0.06 8.00 -10.49
C SER A 309 1.24 7.27 -10.14
N GLU A 310 2.18 8.00 -9.55
CA GLU A 310 3.46 7.46 -9.13
C GLU A 310 3.37 6.76 -7.77
N LEU A 311 3.95 5.58 -7.68
CA LEU A 311 4.14 4.85 -6.42
C LEU A 311 5.38 5.38 -5.67
N CYS A 312 6.50 5.54 -6.38
CA CYS A 312 7.75 6.09 -5.87
C CYS A 312 8.70 6.50 -7.01
N LYS A 313 9.75 7.26 -6.66
CA LYS A 313 10.85 7.66 -7.53
C LYS A 313 12.16 6.96 -7.15
N ILE A 314 13.13 7.00 -8.06
CA ILE A 314 14.50 6.54 -7.79
C ILE A 314 15.09 7.38 -6.65
N GLY A 315 15.69 6.73 -5.66
CA GLY A 315 16.32 7.37 -4.50
C GLY A 315 15.38 7.69 -3.34
N ASP A 316 14.06 7.55 -3.53
CA ASP A 316 13.09 7.64 -2.43
C ASP A 316 13.41 6.59 -1.36
N SER A 317 13.07 6.89 -0.10
CA SER A 317 13.11 5.87 0.95
C SER A 317 12.08 4.79 0.65
N GLY A 318 12.49 3.53 0.78
CA GLY A 318 11.61 2.37 0.75
C GLY A 318 11.25 1.94 2.16
N ASP A 319 10.02 1.54 2.36
CA ASP A 319 9.51 1.02 3.63
C ASP A 319 8.61 -0.20 3.45
N GLU A 320 8.29 -0.55 2.20
CA GLU A 320 7.33 -1.57 1.82
C GLU A 320 7.78 -2.35 0.58
N LEU A 321 7.48 -3.65 0.55
CA LEU A 321 7.41 -4.45 -0.67
C LEU A 321 5.97 -4.41 -1.19
N TYR A 322 5.75 -4.61 -2.48
CA TYR A 322 4.40 -4.66 -3.04
C TYR A 322 4.16 -5.92 -3.87
N ILE A 323 2.96 -6.47 -3.76
CA ILE A 323 2.41 -7.48 -4.64
C ILE A 323 1.32 -6.84 -5.49
N LEU A 324 1.40 -6.96 -6.81
CA LEU A 324 0.40 -6.40 -7.71
C LEU A 324 -0.86 -7.28 -7.72
N ALA A 325 -1.98 -6.78 -7.22
CA ALA A 325 -3.25 -7.52 -7.15
C ALA A 325 -4.18 -7.24 -8.32
N ARG A 326 -4.08 -6.05 -8.93
CA ARG A 326 -4.84 -5.67 -10.13
C ARG A 326 -4.12 -4.54 -10.86
N GLY A 327 -4.31 -4.48 -12.17
CA GLY A 327 -3.77 -3.42 -13.02
C GLY A 327 -2.35 -3.72 -13.49
N ARG A 328 -1.72 -2.74 -14.14
CA ARG A 328 -0.34 -2.82 -14.61
C ARG A 328 0.52 -1.71 -14.03
N LEU A 329 1.70 -2.09 -13.54
CA LEU A 329 2.66 -1.16 -12.97
C LEU A 329 3.87 -1.02 -13.90
N GLU A 330 4.17 0.20 -14.31
CA GLU A 330 5.33 0.52 -15.15
C GLU A 330 6.53 0.84 -14.26
N ILE A 331 7.67 0.23 -14.57
CA ILE A 331 8.94 0.39 -13.87
C ILE A 331 9.89 1.14 -14.79
N TYR A 332 10.42 2.25 -14.28
CA TYR A 332 11.33 3.14 -14.98
C TYR A 332 12.68 3.21 -14.26
N ASP A 333 13.77 3.19 -15.01
CA ASP A 333 15.11 3.47 -14.51
C ASP A 333 15.62 4.82 -15.04
N SER A 334 16.94 5.02 -15.03
CA SER A 334 17.57 6.23 -15.55
C SER A 334 17.53 6.35 -17.08
N HIS A 335 17.24 5.25 -17.79
CA HIS A 335 17.24 5.14 -19.25
C HIS A 335 15.83 5.08 -19.85
N GLY A 336 14.79 4.79 -19.06
CA GLY A 336 13.39 4.86 -19.50
C GLY A 336 12.53 3.76 -18.90
N LEU A 337 11.52 3.30 -19.65
CA LEU A 337 10.66 2.20 -19.26
C LEU A 337 11.43 0.87 -19.38
N VAL A 338 11.62 0.19 -18.26
CA VAL A 338 12.36 -1.08 -18.17
C VAL A 338 11.43 -2.28 -18.27
N ALA A 339 10.28 -2.20 -17.60
CA ALA A 339 9.35 -3.31 -17.51
C ALA A 339 7.94 -2.83 -17.19
N THR A 340 6.95 -3.60 -17.63
CA THR A 340 5.57 -3.53 -17.16
C THR A 340 5.27 -4.78 -16.37
N ARG A 341 4.81 -4.63 -15.13
CA ARG A 341 4.46 -5.73 -14.23
C ARG A 341 2.97 -5.98 -14.24
N GLU A 342 2.62 -7.26 -14.21
CA GLU A 342 1.26 -7.79 -14.25
C GLU A 342 0.82 -8.32 -12.89
N PRO A 343 -0.48 -8.51 -12.65
CA PRO A 343 -0.98 -9.06 -11.41
C PRO A 343 -0.28 -10.37 -11.01
N GLY A 344 0.04 -10.52 -9.73
CA GLY A 344 0.91 -11.56 -9.17
C GLY A 344 2.38 -11.15 -9.09
N SER A 345 2.83 -10.08 -9.74
CA SER A 345 4.24 -9.66 -9.66
C SER A 345 4.61 -9.07 -8.30
N VAL A 346 5.80 -9.41 -7.80
CA VAL A 346 6.43 -8.79 -6.63
C VAL A 346 7.38 -7.67 -7.07
N VAL A 347 7.25 -6.50 -6.45
CA VAL A 347 8.08 -5.32 -6.71
C VAL A 347 8.53 -4.65 -5.41
N GLY A 348 9.62 -3.89 -5.51
CA GLY A 348 10.17 -3.15 -4.38
C GLY A 348 10.98 -4.01 -3.42
N GLU A 349 11.11 -5.32 -3.64
CA GLU A 349 11.96 -6.18 -2.82
C GLU A 349 13.46 -5.86 -2.97
N MET A 350 13.90 -5.30 -4.11
CA MET A 350 15.30 -4.94 -4.33
C MET A 350 15.86 -3.99 -3.27
N ALA A 351 15.07 -3.04 -2.79
CA ALA A 351 15.56 -2.08 -1.79
C ALA A 351 15.74 -2.73 -0.42
N LEU A 352 15.18 -3.92 -0.18
CA LEU A 352 15.37 -4.66 1.07
C LEU A 352 16.73 -5.35 1.16
N VAL A 353 17.41 -5.58 0.03
CA VAL A 353 18.74 -6.19 -0.01
C VAL A 353 19.78 -5.07 -0.18
N GLU A 354 20.74 -5.00 0.74
CA GLU A 354 21.84 -4.05 0.66
C GLU A 354 22.84 -4.51 -0.41
N ALA A 355 22.93 -3.73 -1.50
CA ALA A 355 23.86 -3.98 -2.60
C ALA A 355 25.30 -4.08 -2.08
N GLY A 356 26.08 -5.00 -2.66
CA GLY A 356 27.45 -5.26 -2.23
C GLY A 356 27.58 -6.22 -1.05
N TYR A 357 26.70 -6.13 -0.05
CA TYR A 357 26.74 -7.00 1.12
C TYR A 357 25.83 -8.24 1.02
N LEU A 358 24.80 -8.19 0.17
CA LEU A 358 23.79 -9.24 0.03
C LEU A 358 23.14 -9.64 1.37
N ARG A 359 22.89 -8.64 2.22
CA ARG A 359 22.20 -8.76 3.50
C ARG A 359 20.95 -7.89 3.51
N LEU A 360 20.13 -7.99 4.55
CA LEU A 360 19.02 -7.06 4.72
C LEU A 360 19.54 -5.64 4.91
N CYS A 361 19.00 -4.69 4.13
CA CYS A 361 19.23 -3.28 4.37
C CYS A 361 18.48 -2.88 5.65
N GLU A 362 19.21 -2.48 6.68
CA GLU A 362 18.63 -2.05 7.96
C GLU A 362 18.24 -0.57 7.93
N ASN A 363 19.06 0.27 7.30
CA ASN A 363 18.98 1.72 7.40
C ASN A 363 18.62 2.37 6.05
N ASN A 364 17.48 3.08 6.02
CA ASN A 364 17.03 3.92 4.92
C ASN A 364 17.16 3.26 3.52
N PRO A 365 16.54 2.09 3.31
CA PRO A 365 16.63 1.41 2.02
C PRO A 365 16.12 2.34 0.92
N LYS A 366 16.78 2.33 -0.24
CA LYS A 366 16.51 3.28 -1.33
C LYS A 366 15.86 2.59 -2.50
N ARG A 367 14.81 3.21 -3.04
CA ARG A 367 14.15 2.75 -4.27
C ARG A 367 15.12 2.88 -5.43
N THR A 368 15.21 1.81 -6.20
CA THR A 368 16.20 1.64 -7.28
C THR A 368 15.61 1.95 -8.65
N ALA A 369 14.28 2.03 -8.72
CA ALA A 369 13.50 2.34 -9.89
C ALA A 369 12.34 3.27 -9.50
N ARG A 370 11.89 4.07 -10.45
CA ARG A 370 10.61 4.78 -10.39
C ARG A 370 9.51 3.80 -10.77
N MET A 371 8.42 3.81 -10.03
CA MET A 371 7.28 2.93 -10.27
C MET A 371 6.01 3.76 -10.39
N ALA A 372 5.18 3.51 -11.40
CA ALA A 372 3.93 4.22 -11.61
C ALA A 372 2.83 3.30 -12.14
N ALA A 373 1.58 3.59 -11.81
CA ALA A 373 0.44 2.96 -12.45
C ALA A 373 0.40 3.36 -13.93
N LYS A 374 0.05 2.41 -14.81
CA LYS A 374 -0.12 2.70 -16.23
C LYS A 374 -1.16 3.82 -16.44
N LYS A 375 -0.96 4.69 -17.43
CA LYS A 375 -1.74 5.93 -17.63
C LYS A 375 -3.25 5.74 -17.80
N ASP A 376 -3.67 4.56 -18.26
CA ASP A 376 -5.05 4.23 -18.61
C ASP A 376 -5.69 3.20 -17.64
N GLU A 377 -5.02 2.87 -16.53
CA GLU A 377 -5.45 1.77 -15.68
C GLU A 377 -5.14 2.01 -14.19
N ASP A 378 -6.18 1.92 -13.36
CA ASP A 378 -6.03 1.92 -11.90
C ASP A 378 -5.34 0.64 -11.42
N VAL A 379 -4.49 0.78 -10.42
CA VAL A 379 -3.69 -0.30 -9.86
C VAL A 379 -4.09 -0.58 -8.41
N THR A 380 -4.17 -1.86 -8.05
CA THR A 380 -4.28 -2.30 -6.66
C THR A 380 -3.05 -3.11 -6.27
N LEU A 381 -2.41 -2.70 -5.18
CA LEU A 381 -1.22 -3.32 -4.61
C LEU A 381 -1.56 -3.87 -3.23
N PHE A 382 -0.91 -4.96 -2.84
CA PHE A 382 -0.80 -5.36 -1.45
C PHE A 382 0.59 -4.97 -0.94
N ALA A 383 0.65 -4.00 -0.05
CA ALA A 383 1.87 -3.45 0.51
C ALA A 383 2.21 -4.20 1.80
N VAL A 384 3.42 -4.77 1.90
CA VAL A 384 3.93 -5.42 3.11
C VAL A 384 5.11 -4.61 3.65
N PRO A 385 5.05 -4.14 4.91
CA PRO A 385 6.13 -3.36 5.50
C PRO A 385 7.44 -4.13 5.58
N TYR A 386 8.57 -3.46 5.33
CA TYR A 386 9.90 -4.04 5.51
C TYR A 386 10.19 -4.46 6.94
N SER A 387 9.60 -3.79 7.93
CA SER A 387 9.70 -4.21 9.34
C SER A 387 9.17 -5.63 9.55
N ALA A 388 8.04 -5.98 8.93
CA ALA A 388 7.47 -7.31 9.02
C ALA A 388 8.37 -8.37 8.35
N ILE A 389 8.95 -8.05 7.19
CA ILE A 389 9.87 -8.97 6.49
C ILE A 389 11.17 -9.15 7.29
N ARG A 390 11.71 -8.07 7.87
CA ARG A 390 12.92 -8.14 8.70
C ARG A 390 12.69 -8.96 9.95
N LEU A 391 11.54 -8.77 10.61
CA LEU A 391 11.15 -9.60 11.75
C LEU A 391 11.09 -11.06 11.35
N ALA A 392 10.40 -11.37 10.25
CA ALA A 392 10.32 -12.72 9.70
C ALA A 392 11.71 -13.31 9.38
N ALA A 393 12.59 -12.53 8.74
CA ALA A 393 13.94 -12.96 8.39
C ALA A 393 14.85 -13.16 9.61
N ASN A 394 14.63 -12.43 10.70
CA ASN A 394 15.33 -12.67 11.97
C ASN A 394 14.84 -13.95 12.66
N SER A 395 13.63 -14.41 12.36
CA SER A 395 13.06 -15.65 12.88
C SER A 395 13.33 -16.87 11.99
N SER A 396 13.81 -16.67 10.75
CA SER A 396 14.03 -17.75 9.78
C SER A 396 15.27 -17.55 8.91
N ASN A 397 16.16 -18.54 8.91
CA ASN A 397 17.37 -18.56 8.08
C ASN A 397 17.08 -18.75 6.57
N GLU A 398 15.85 -19.03 6.17
CA GLU A 398 15.48 -19.30 4.77
C GLU A 398 15.10 -18.04 3.99
N ILE A 399 14.64 -16.99 4.68
CA ILE A 399 14.08 -15.79 4.05
C ILE A 399 15.16 -14.94 3.40
N LEU A 400 16.27 -14.67 4.09
CA LEU A 400 17.36 -13.88 3.51
C LEU A 400 17.94 -14.57 2.25
N PRO A 401 18.25 -15.89 2.25
CA PRO A 401 18.63 -16.59 1.02
C PRO A 401 17.61 -16.48 -0.11
N ALA A 402 16.31 -16.55 0.18
CA ALA A 402 15.26 -16.37 -0.83
C ALA A 402 15.24 -14.95 -1.41
N LEU A 403 15.38 -13.93 -0.55
CA LEU A 403 15.50 -12.53 -0.94
C LEU A 403 16.74 -12.28 -1.81
N VAL A 404 17.91 -12.78 -1.39
CA VAL A 404 19.18 -12.65 -2.12
C VAL A 404 19.11 -13.38 -3.45
N ARG A 405 18.44 -14.53 -3.52
CA ARG A 405 18.22 -15.23 -4.79
C ARG A 405 17.35 -14.41 -5.74
N SER A 406 16.21 -13.90 -5.28
CA SER A 406 15.35 -13.03 -6.08
C SER A 406 16.09 -11.77 -6.57
N TYR A 407 16.86 -11.14 -5.68
CA TYR A 407 17.75 -10.03 -6.01
C TYR A 407 18.79 -10.43 -7.07
N SER A 408 19.43 -11.59 -6.91
CA SER A 408 20.43 -12.13 -7.84
C SER A 408 19.87 -12.36 -9.23
N GLU A 409 18.69 -12.99 -9.36
CA GLU A 409 18.05 -13.17 -10.66
C GLU A 409 17.76 -11.84 -11.34
N LYS A 410 17.29 -10.83 -10.60
CA LYS A 410 17.09 -9.47 -11.16
C LYS A 410 18.41 -8.81 -11.57
N GLN A 411 19.49 -8.99 -10.80
CA GLN A 411 20.81 -8.47 -11.19
C GLN A 411 21.35 -9.15 -12.45
N LYS A 412 21.13 -10.46 -12.63
CA LYS A 412 21.48 -11.18 -13.86
C LYS A 412 20.68 -10.67 -15.06
N GLU A 413 19.36 -10.49 -14.89
CA GLU A 413 18.50 -9.92 -15.92
C GLU A 413 19.00 -8.53 -16.35
N ASN A 414 19.34 -7.67 -15.38
CA ASN A 414 19.89 -6.35 -15.65
C ASN A 414 21.25 -6.42 -16.32
N ALA A 415 22.16 -7.29 -15.88
CA ALA A 415 23.47 -7.45 -16.48
C ALA A 415 23.36 -7.86 -17.96
N VAL A 416 22.47 -8.80 -18.28
CA VAL A 416 22.20 -9.24 -19.66
C VAL A 416 21.64 -8.12 -20.54
N LYS A 417 20.89 -7.18 -19.97
CA LYS A 417 20.32 -6.03 -20.68
C LYS A 417 21.34 -4.89 -20.86
N GLU A 418 22.05 -4.53 -19.81
CA GLU A 418 22.86 -3.31 -19.75
C GLU A 418 24.33 -3.52 -20.10
N SER A 419 24.86 -4.74 -19.94
CA SER A 419 26.28 -4.97 -20.21
C SER A 419 26.56 -5.05 -21.72
N ARG A 420 27.53 -4.26 -22.17
CA ARG A 420 27.97 -4.24 -23.57
C ARG A 420 28.35 -5.62 -24.09
N CYS A 421 29.01 -6.43 -23.26
CA CYS A 421 29.49 -7.76 -23.63
C CYS A 421 28.35 -8.73 -23.98
N PHE A 422 27.13 -8.47 -23.51
CA PHE A 422 25.95 -9.29 -23.79
C PHE A 422 25.01 -8.70 -24.85
N GLY A 423 25.20 -7.45 -25.25
CA GLY A 423 24.34 -6.79 -26.24
C GLY A 423 24.28 -7.55 -27.57
N SER A 424 25.39 -8.19 -27.94
CA SER A 424 25.52 -8.92 -29.21
C SER A 424 25.00 -10.36 -29.15
N LEU A 425 24.69 -10.91 -27.97
CA LEU A 425 24.28 -12.31 -27.79
C LEU A 425 22.86 -12.60 -28.31
N ARG A 426 22.66 -13.81 -28.82
CA ARG A 426 21.37 -14.38 -29.20
C ARG A 426 20.52 -14.67 -27.96
N LYS A 427 19.22 -14.92 -28.16
CA LYS A 427 18.29 -15.16 -27.06
C LYS A 427 18.67 -16.40 -26.25
N GLU A 428 19.07 -17.47 -26.91
CA GLU A 428 19.46 -18.75 -26.28
C GLU A 428 20.76 -18.59 -25.48
N GLU A 429 21.70 -17.80 -26.01
CA GLU A 429 22.96 -17.44 -25.35
C GLU A 429 22.69 -16.63 -24.07
N LYS A 430 21.77 -15.65 -24.14
CA LYS A 430 21.34 -14.85 -22.98
C LYS A 430 20.66 -15.70 -21.90
N ILE A 431 19.88 -16.70 -22.29
CA ILE A 431 19.25 -17.64 -21.33
C ILE A 431 20.32 -18.41 -20.55
N PHE A 432 21.36 -18.92 -21.23
CA PHE A 432 22.46 -19.62 -20.58
C PHE A 432 23.25 -18.72 -19.62
N ILE A 433 23.59 -17.49 -20.06
CA ILE A 433 24.28 -16.51 -19.22
C ILE A 433 23.47 -16.23 -17.94
N HIS A 434 22.15 -16.11 -18.08
CA HIS A 434 21.25 -15.89 -16.95
C HIS A 434 21.23 -17.08 -15.99
N SER A 435 21.29 -18.33 -16.46
CA SER A 435 21.24 -19.50 -15.58
C SER A 435 22.53 -19.74 -14.80
N GLU A 436 23.69 -19.59 -15.45
CA GLU A 436 24.99 -19.99 -14.86
C GLU A 436 25.67 -18.89 -14.02
N GLY A 437 25.26 -17.64 -14.15
CA GLY A 437 25.88 -16.52 -13.44
C GLY A 437 25.74 -16.67 -11.92
N THR A 438 26.83 -16.48 -11.18
CA THR A 438 26.81 -16.48 -9.71
C THR A 438 27.06 -15.07 -9.17
N LEU A 439 26.10 -14.52 -8.43
CA LEU A 439 26.26 -13.23 -7.75
C LEU A 439 27.02 -13.39 -6.44
N THR A 440 28.06 -12.59 -6.24
CA THR A 440 28.90 -12.59 -5.04
C THR A 440 29.03 -11.18 -4.48
N GLY A 441 28.66 -11.00 -3.21
CA GLY A 441 28.93 -9.79 -2.45
C GLY A 441 30.36 -9.77 -1.88
N LEU A 442 30.97 -8.60 -1.84
CA LEU A 442 32.34 -8.36 -1.42
C LEU A 442 32.38 -7.19 -0.44
N TRP A 443 32.96 -7.44 0.74
CA TRP A 443 33.10 -6.46 1.81
C TRP A 443 34.29 -5.53 1.53
N PRO A 444 34.30 -4.28 2.04
CA PRO A 444 35.47 -3.40 1.97
C PRO A 444 36.73 -4.10 2.50
N ALA A 445 37.85 -3.88 1.80
CA ALA A 445 39.14 -4.53 2.07
C ALA A 445 39.13 -6.07 2.00
N SER A 446 38.06 -6.68 1.46
CA SER A 446 38.03 -8.12 1.24
C SER A 446 38.76 -8.51 -0.05
N THR A 447 39.28 -9.73 -0.03
CA THR A 447 39.91 -10.36 -1.19
C THR A 447 39.24 -11.70 -1.43
N LYS A 448 38.67 -11.89 -2.62
CA LYS A 448 38.12 -13.16 -3.08
C LYS A 448 39.07 -13.76 -4.11
N ALA A 449 39.70 -14.88 -3.77
CA ALA A 449 40.46 -15.66 -4.73
C ALA A 449 39.58 -16.77 -5.31
N ILE A 450 39.58 -16.91 -6.62
CA ILE A 450 38.87 -17.95 -7.37
C ILE A 450 39.93 -18.73 -8.14
N THR A 451 39.95 -20.05 -7.94
CA THR A 451 40.78 -20.94 -8.75
C THR A 451 39.96 -21.37 -9.95
N CYS A 452 40.31 -20.83 -11.12
CA CYS A 452 39.62 -21.12 -12.36
C CYS A 452 40.46 -22.12 -13.17
N THR A 453 39.94 -23.33 -13.39
CA THR A 453 40.48 -24.26 -14.41
C THR A 453 40.02 -23.88 -15.81
N THR A 454 39.16 -22.87 -15.93
CA THR A 454 38.57 -22.36 -17.17
C THR A 454 38.84 -20.87 -17.30
N GLU A 455 38.39 -20.31 -18.42
CA GLU A 455 38.25 -18.87 -18.59
C GLU A 455 37.17 -18.34 -17.61
N CYS A 456 37.26 -17.06 -17.23
CA CYS A 456 36.37 -16.45 -16.24
C CYS A 456 35.87 -15.09 -16.75
N LEU A 457 34.57 -14.84 -16.66
CA LEU A 457 33.98 -13.52 -16.89
C LEU A 457 33.57 -12.92 -15.55
N VAL A 458 34.00 -11.68 -15.29
CA VAL A 458 33.64 -10.91 -14.10
C VAL A 458 32.89 -9.66 -14.53
N ILE A 459 31.69 -9.44 -13.98
CA ILE A 459 30.92 -8.20 -14.18
C ILE A 459 30.70 -7.54 -12.83
N CYS A 460 31.05 -6.26 -12.71
CA CYS A 460 30.77 -5.48 -11.51
C CYS A 460 29.37 -4.87 -11.61
N CYS A 461 28.44 -5.33 -10.78
CA CYS A 461 27.06 -4.84 -10.77
C CYS A 461 26.89 -3.64 -9.82
N HIS A 462 27.68 -3.61 -8.73
CA HIS A 462 27.72 -2.52 -7.76
C HIS A 462 29.13 -2.33 -7.22
N GLY A 463 29.52 -1.08 -6.99
CA GLY A 463 30.77 -0.70 -6.35
C GLY A 463 31.92 -0.61 -7.35
N LYS A 464 33.10 -1.03 -6.89
CA LYS A 464 34.36 -0.97 -7.65
C LYS A 464 35.22 -2.14 -7.23
N VAL A 465 35.66 -2.94 -8.21
CA VAL A 465 36.55 -4.08 -7.94
C VAL A 465 37.79 -4.02 -8.82
N THR A 466 38.88 -4.51 -8.26
CA THR A 466 40.13 -4.77 -8.97
C THR A 466 40.26 -6.28 -9.17
N VAL A 467 40.36 -6.71 -10.43
CA VAL A 467 40.50 -8.09 -10.85
C VAL A 467 41.95 -8.30 -11.30
N GLU A 468 42.67 -9.15 -10.58
CA GLU A 468 44.05 -9.55 -10.87
C GLU A 468 44.06 -10.95 -11.47
N GLY A 469 44.64 -11.09 -12.66
CA GLY A 469 44.91 -12.38 -13.30
C GLY A 469 46.38 -12.78 -13.17
N ALA A 470 46.84 -13.64 -14.07
CA ALA A 470 48.21 -14.15 -14.04
C ALA A 470 49.27 -13.11 -14.44
N LYS A 471 48.91 -12.11 -15.25
CA LYS A 471 49.85 -11.13 -15.82
C LYS A 471 49.40 -9.69 -15.70
N GLU A 472 48.09 -9.44 -15.72
CA GLU A 472 47.53 -8.10 -15.74
C GLU A 472 46.54 -7.89 -14.59
N THR A 473 46.16 -6.64 -14.40
CA THR A 473 45.18 -6.21 -13.41
C THR A 473 44.25 -5.20 -14.08
N ALA A 474 42.94 -5.38 -13.93
CA ALA A 474 41.94 -4.42 -14.38
C ALA A 474 41.08 -3.95 -13.22
N THR A 475 40.63 -2.69 -13.27
CA THR A 475 39.65 -2.15 -12.33
C THR A 475 38.36 -1.88 -13.07
N ILE A 476 37.26 -2.45 -12.60
CA ILE A 476 35.92 -2.27 -13.13
C ILE A 476 34.98 -1.70 -12.08
N ARG A 477 33.96 -0.98 -12.55
CA ARG A 477 32.95 -0.33 -11.73
C ARG A 477 31.55 -0.76 -12.14
N GLY A 478 30.67 -0.80 -11.16
CA GLY A 478 29.27 -1.10 -11.34
C GLY A 478 28.42 -0.07 -10.62
N GLN A 479 27.38 0.42 -11.30
CA GLN A 479 26.31 1.16 -10.64
C GLN A 479 24.99 0.52 -11.01
N MET A 480 24.19 0.23 -9.98
CA MET A 480 22.91 -0.43 -10.13
C MET A 480 21.97 0.41 -11.01
N GLY A 481 21.40 -0.20 -12.05
CA GLY A 481 20.52 0.48 -13.02
C GLY A 481 21.24 1.46 -13.97
N ASN A 482 22.55 1.29 -14.15
CA ASN A 482 23.39 2.10 -15.03
C ASN A 482 24.55 1.23 -15.57
N VAL A 483 25.76 1.78 -15.73
CA VAL A 483 26.91 1.07 -16.31
C VAL A 483 27.39 -0.10 -15.44
N MET A 484 27.42 -1.29 -16.04
CA MET A 484 28.11 -2.48 -15.52
C MET A 484 29.33 -2.80 -16.38
N GLN A 485 30.52 -2.62 -15.82
CA GLN A 485 31.76 -2.94 -16.52
C GLN A 485 32.13 -4.41 -16.33
N SER A 486 32.81 -4.96 -17.34
CA SER A 486 33.14 -6.38 -17.45
C SER A 486 34.62 -6.62 -17.75
N VAL A 487 35.18 -7.68 -17.19
CA VAL A 487 36.54 -8.17 -17.47
C VAL A 487 36.49 -9.63 -17.86
N TRP A 488 37.15 -9.96 -18.96
CA TRP A 488 37.39 -11.32 -19.40
C TRP A 488 38.79 -11.79 -18.98
N VAL A 489 38.87 -12.93 -18.30
CA VAL A 489 40.13 -13.57 -17.88
C VAL A 489 40.30 -14.89 -18.66
N PRO A 490 40.95 -14.89 -19.84
CA PRO A 490 41.15 -16.07 -20.65
C PRO A 490 42.03 -17.10 -19.94
N ASN A 491 41.83 -18.38 -20.23
CA ASN A 491 42.72 -19.47 -19.83
C ASN A 491 43.51 -19.94 -21.05
N ARG A 492 44.75 -19.44 -21.19
CA ARG A 492 45.59 -19.69 -22.37
C ARG A 492 46.34 -21.02 -22.35
N ALA A 493 46.41 -21.71 -21.20
CA ALA A 493 47.28 -22.88 -21.05
C ALA A 493 46.56 -24.15 -20.60
N GLY A 494 45.25 -24.10 -20.32
CA GLY A 494 44.53 -25.22 -19.70
C GLY A 494 44.99 -25.54 -18.26
N ILE A 495 45.85 -24.69 -17.70
CA ILE A 495 46.36 -24.78 -16.33
C ILE A 495 45.38 -24.01 -15.43
N ALA A 496 45.21 -24.47 -14.19
CA ALA A 496 44.46 -23.73 -13.19
C ALA A 496 45.12 -22.36 -12.94
N GLN A 497 44.37 -21.28 -13.14
CA GLN A 497 44.81 -19.93 -12.83
C GLN A 497 44.07 -19.39 -11.62
N ARG A 498 44.76 -18.57 -10.82
CA ARG A 498 44.17 -17.87 -9.68
C ARG A 498 43.74 -16.49 -10.14
N VAL A 499 42.43 -16.23 -10.08
CA VAL A 499 41.86 -14.89 -10.29
C VAL A 499 41.60 -14.29 -8.91
N VAL A 500 42.12 -13.10 -8.65
CA VAL A 500 41.96 -12.42 -7.36
C VAL A 500 41.12 -11.16 -7.55
N ILE A 501 39.99 -11.09 -6.85
CA ILE A 501 39.08 -9.94 -6.88
C ILE A 501 39.21 -9.21 -5.54
N ARG A 502 39.54 -7.92 -5.60
CA ARG A 502 39.71 -7.06 -4.43
C ARG A 502 38.76 -5.87 -4.51
N THR A 503 38.34 -5.37 -3.36
CA THR A 503 37.52 -4.16 -3.28
C THR A 503 37.89 -3.32 -2.07
N ASP A 504 37.88 -2.01 -2.21
CA ASP A 504 38.02 -1.01 -1.13
C ASP A 504 36.67 -0.50 -0.63
N VAL A 505 35.60 -0.74 -1.40
CA VAL A 505 34.22 -0.37 -1.10
C VAL A 505 33.31 -1.61 -1.06
N PRO A 506 32.06 -1.52 -0.58
CA PRO A 506 31.10 -2.61 -0.74
C PRO A 506 30.83 -2.81 -2.23
N SER A 507 31.01 -4.03 -2.72
CA SER A 507 30.90 -4.33 -4.15
C SER A 507 30.19 -5.65 -4.38
N GLU A 508 29.50 -5.81 -5.49
CA GLU A 508 28.96 -7.10 -5.92
C GLU A 508 29.33 -7.40 -7.36
N VAL A 509 29.66 -8.67 -7.61
CA VAL A 509 30.11 -9.15 -8.91
C VAL A 509 29.32 -10.36 -9.34
N LEU A 510 28.97 -10.42 -10.62
CA LEU A 510 28.55 -11.65 -11.28
C LEU A 510 29.77 -12.37 -11.84
N LEU A 511 29.80 -13.68 -11.64
CA LEU A 511 30.91 -14.54 -12.03
C LEU A 511 30.40 -15.68 -12.90
N TRP A 512 31.08 -15.90 -14.02
CA TRP A 512 30.91 -17.09 -14.87
C TRP A 512 32.25 -17.81 -15.00
N HIS A 513 32.32 -19.03 -14.48
CA HIS A 513 33.49 -19.90 -14.59
C HIS A 513 33.06 -21.38 -14.45
N GLY A 514 33.97 -22.31 -14.74
CA GLY A 514 33.76 -23.75 -14.55
C GLY A 514 33.44 -24.54 -15.83
N PRO A 515 33.18 -25.85 -15.71
CA PRO A 515 33.02 -26.76 -16.84
C PRO A 515 31.88 -26.36 -17.77
N ASN A 516 30.68 -26.10 -17.23
CA ASN A 516 29.52 -25.68 -18.02
C ASN A 516 29.80 -24.43 -18.86
N TRP A 517 30.45 -23.43 -18.26
CA TRP A 517 30.86 -22.20 -18.94
C TRP A 517 31.83 -22.48 -20.09
N ARG A 518 32.84 -23.33 -19.87
CA ARG A 518 33.80 -23.74 -20.90
C ARG A 518 33.11 -24.50 -22.04
N ASP A 519 32.27 -25.47 -21.70
CA ASP A 519 31.61 -26.34 -22.68
C ASP A 519 30.66 -25.52 -23.56
N TRP A 520 29.98 -24.53 -22.98
CA TRP A 520 29.14 -23.58 -23.72
C TRP A 520 29.94 -22.71 -24.70
N LEU A 521 31.08 -22.16 -24.26
CA LEU A 521 31.97 -21.38 -25.14
C LEU A 521 32.51 -22.19 -26.32
N GLN A 522 32.70 -23.50 -26.13
CA GLN A 522 33.20 -24.41 -27.17
C GLN A 522 32.10 -24.94 -28.10
N SER A 523 30.90 -25.17 -27.56
CA SER A 523 29.76 -25.75 -28.29
C SER A 523 28.96 -24.74 -29.11
N THR A 524 29.42 -23.49 -29.19
CA THR A 524 28.81 -22.43 -30.00
C THR A 524 29.66 -22.13 -31.26
N PRO A 525 29.83 -23.08 -32.20
CA PRO A 525 30.84 -23.00 -33.27
C PRO A 525 30.57 -21.93 -34.32
N SER A 526 29.34 -21.42 -34.44
CA SER A 526 28.99 -20.39 -35.43
C SER A 526 29.52 -19.00 -35.09
N ARG A 527 30.04 -18.78 -33.88
CA ARG A 527 30.52 -17.48 -33.42
C ARG A 527 31.67 -17.68 -32.43
N ASN A 528 32.83 -17.09 -32.68
CA ASN A 528 33.93 -17.14 -31.74
C ASN A 528 33.62 -16.24 -30.53
N LEU A 529 32.84 -16.77 -29.57
CA LEU A 529 32.41 -16.03 -28.37
C LEU A 529 33.61 -15.50 -27.56
N ARG A 530 34.76 -16.20 -27.60
CA ARG A 530 36.00 -15.69 -27.00
C ARG A 530 36.47 -14.40 -27.65
N ALA A 531 36.40 -14.31 -28.98
CA ALA A 531 36.72 -13.09 -29.70
C ALA A 531 35.72 -11.97 -29.37
N VAL A 532 34.43 -12.30 -29.27
CA VAL A 532 33.39 -11.34 -28.86
C VAL A 532 33.67 -10.78 -27.46
N PHE A 533 33.99 -11.64 -26.48
CA PHE A 533 34.30 -11.15 -25.13
C PHE A 533 35.62 -10.37 -25.08
N ALA A 534 36.66 -10.81 -25.80
CA ALA A 534 37.92 -10.08 -25.87
C ALA A 534 37.78 -8.68 -26.51
N GLU A 535 36.85 -8.52 -27.46
CA GLU A 535 36.60 -7.25 -28.15
C GLU A 535 35.67 -6.31 -27.36
N VAL A 536 34.67 -6.87 -26.68
CA VAL A 536 33.54 -6.09 -26.14
C VAL A 536 33.63 -5.87 -24.62
N CYS A 537 34.44 -6.64 -23.89
CA CYS A 537 34.67 -6.38 -22.46
C CYS A 537 35.51 -5.11 -22.27
N ASP A 538 35.29 -4.42 -21.15
CA ASP A 538 36.01 -3.19 -20.80
C ASP A 538 37.49 -3.44 -20.47
N GLY A 539 37.86 -4.70 -20.26
CA GLY A 539 39.23 -5.17 -20.16
C GLY A 539 39.36 -6.66 -20.43
N THR A 540 40.58 -7.06 -20.81
CA THR A 540 41.02 -8.46 -20.83
C THR A 540 42.24 -8.55 -19.93
N VAL A 541 42.30 -9.54 -19.04
CA VAL A 541 43.33 -9.65 -17.98
C VAL A 541 44.11 -10.97 -18.04
#